data_AF-A0A261XZ36-F1
#
_entry.id   AF-A0A261XZ36-F1
#
_cell.length_a   1.000
_cell.length_b   1.000
_cell.length_c   1.000
_cell.angle_alpha   90.00
_cell.angle_beta   90.00
_cell.angle_gamma   90.00
#
_symmetry.space_group_name_H-M   'P 1'
#
loop_
_entity.id
_entity.type
_entity.pdbx_description
1 polymer ?
#
loop_
_entity_poly.entity_id
_entity_poly.type
_entity_poly.pdbx_seq_one_letter_code
_entity_poly.pdbx_strand_id
1 'polypeptide(L)'
;MSKKNNHGLNYTSGMLQSWNKFCFTGGIMEVNVSLPGTGTVSGLWPGVWTLGNLARAGHGATTDGIWPYSYDSCDIGVTANQSSTQASFLPGQRLNKCVCSGDHPNPGIGRGGPELDVLEGAASDGRFRNQGSVSQSAQIAPFDANLDVKASALTLQTGTIGKVGKTIINSYQGGVYQEAVSAVTGVDATFFGGLGFQTFAMEYLPTGQVPSQDGYVQWSVAGQNTFKINDSAIGPNPASQVSQRLISREPMSIVLNLGMSDSFSVADFANLVFPVVFHIDFVRIYQHPDRHSITCDPPDMPTSQYIQDHYNAYVNPNLTTWAQAGYSFPDYSLRNAGQC
;
A
#
# COMPACT_ATOMS: atom_id res chain seq x y z
N MET A 1 0.41 2.69 21.70
CA MET A 1 1.31 1.60 22.09
C MET A 1 1.77 1.77 23.53
N SER A 2 1.82 0.68 24.31
CA SER A 2 2.31 0.67 25.69
C SER A 2 3.21 -0.54 25.97
N LYS A 3 4.10 -0.40 26.95
CA LYS A 3 4.88 -1.52 27.54
C LYS A 3 3.92 -2.39 28.36
N LYS A 4 3.23 -3.30 27.68
CA LYS A 4 2.25 -4.21 28.27
C LYS A 4 2.41 -5.58 27.63
N ASN A 5 2.75 -6.56 28.45
CA ASN A 5 2.90 -7.95 28.02
C ASN A 5 1.56 -8.50 27.53
N ASN A 6 1.55 -9.07 26.33
CA ASN A 6 0.38 -9.70 25.74
C ASN A 6 0.80 -10.75 24.70
N HIS A 7 0.22 -11.96 24.75
CA HIS A 7 0.53 -13.06 23.81
C HIS A 7 2.04 -13.32 23.59
N GLY A 8 2.85 -13.26 24.66
CA GLY A 8 4.30 -13.50 24.58
C GLY A 8 5.15 -12.34 24.02
N LEU A 9 4.54 -11.18 23.77
CA LEU A 9 5.21 -9.96 23.32
C LEU A 9 5.24 -8.89 24.42
N ASN A 10 6.26 -8.03 24.39
CA ASN A 10 6.52 -7.02 25.42
C ASN A 10 5.68 -5.72 25.27
N TYR A 11 5.07 -5.52 24.10
CA TYR A 11 4.37 -4.29 23.74
C TYR A 11 3.00 -4.60 23.19
N THR A 12 2.03 -3.74 23.51
CA THR A 12 0.67 -3.79 22.94
C THR A 12 0.40 -2.50 22.18
N SER A 13 -0.14 -2.61 20.96
CA SER A 13 -0.54 -1.47 20.13
C SER A 13 -1.90 -1.72 19.46
N GLY A 14 -2.28 -0.89 18.50
CA GLY A 14 -3.55 -0.97 17.79
C GLY A 14 -3.41 -0.84 16.28
N MET A 15 -4.32 -1.51 15.59
CA MET A 15 -4.61 -1.36 14.17
C MET A 15 -6.13 -1.29 14.01
N LEU A 16 -6.61 -0.23 13.40
CA LEU A 16 -8.00 -0.07 12.96
C LEU A 16 -8.04 -0.31 11.45
N GLN A 17 -8.98 -1.11 10.98
CA GLN A 17 -9.16 -1.34 9.55
C GLN A 17 -10.64 -1.33 9.16
N SER A 18 -10.93 -0.84 7.96
CA SER A 18 -12.28 -0.85 7.38
C SER A 18 -12.56 -2.08 6.51
N TRP A 19 -11.62 -3.03 6.46
CA TRP A 19 -11.67 -4.22 5.61
C TRP A 19 -13.05 -4.88 5.59
N ASN A 20 -13.56 -5.10 4.38
CA ASN A 20 -14.87 -5.66 4.07
C ASN A 20 -16.07 -5.03 4.79
N LYS A 21 -15.95 -3.78 5.22
CA LYS A 21 -17.03 -2.99 5.86
C LYS A 21 -17.24 -1.66 5.14
N PHE A 22 -16.14 -0.99 4.80
CA PHE A 22 -16.13 0.20 4.00
C PHE A 22 -14.92 0.14 3.07
N CYS A 23 -15.17 0.26 1.78
CA CYS A 23 -14.15 0.35 0.76
C CYS A 23 -14.53 1.43 -0.23
N PHE A 24 -13.53 1.94 -0.95
CA PHE A 24 -13.72 2.96 -1.97
C PHE A 24 -12.79 2.71 -3.14
N THR A 25 -13.21 3.13 -4.33
CA THR A 25 -12.40 3.09 -5.55
C THR A 25 -12.29 4.48 -6.15
N GLY A 26 -11.06 4.99 -6.20
CA GLY A 26 -10.75 6.36 -6.62
C GLY A 26 -11.26 7.44 -5.67
N GLY A 27 -10.84 8.69 -5.94
CA GLY A 27 -11.19 9.86 -5.14
C GLY A 27 -10.08 10.29 -4.20
N ILE A 28 -10.43 11.08 -3.18
CA ILE A 28 -9.49 11.64 -2.21
C ILE A 28 -9.73 11.03 -0.84
N MET A 29 -8.67 10.54 -0.21
CA MET A 29 -8.62 10.23 1.21
C MET A 29 -7.80 11.31 1.93
N GLU A 30 -8.44 12.08 2.81
CA GLU A 30 -7.79 13.08 3.66
C GLU A 30 -7.85 12.62 5.12
N VAL A 31 -6.73 12.75 5.83
CA VAL A 31 -6.62 12.47 7.26
C VAL A 31 -5.99 13.66 7.98
N ASN A 32 -6.41 13.89 9.22
CA ASN A 32 -5.79 14.86 10.10
C ASN A 32 -5.26 14.14 11.34
N VAL A 33 -3.94 14.16 11.52
CA VAL A 33 -3.28 13.33 12.54
C VAL A 33 -2.25 14.09 13.36
N SER A 34 -2.03 13.63 14.59
CA SER A 34 -0.84 13.96 15.38
C SER A 34 0.00 12.69 15.52
N LEU A 35 1.22 12.74 14.98
CA LEU A 35 2.14 11.60 14.97
C LEU A 35 2.59 11.25 16.41
N PRO A 36 2.87 9.98 16.72
CA PRO A 36 3.27 9.57 18.06
C PRO A 36 4.72 9.95 18.38
N GLY A 37 5.02 10.09 19.67
CA GLY A 37 6.39 10.37 20.14
C GLY A 37 6.80 11.82 19.91
N THR A 38 8.09 12.06 19.60
CA THR A 38 8.68 13.40 19.49
C THR A 38 9.13 13.75 18.06
N GLY A 39 9.06 12.80 17.14
CA GLY A 39 9.63 12.91 15.79
C GLY A 39 11.16 12.81 15.72
N THR A 40 11.85 12.75 16.86
CA THR A 40 13.33 12.65 16.94
C THR A 40 13.83 11.30 17.42
N VAL A 41 12.98 10.50 18.06
CA VAL A 41 13.33 9.19 18.60
C VAL A 41 12.81 8.08 17.68
N SER A 42 13.74 7.27 17.15
CA SER A 42 13.46 6.19 16.19
C SER A 42 12.75 4.98 16.81
N GLY A 43 11.97 4.27 15.99
CA GLY A 43 11.35 2.98 16.35
C GLY A 43 9.84 2.91 16.20
N LEU A 44 9.14 4.03 16.08
CA LEU A 44 7.69 4.01 15.88
C LEU A 44 7.34 4.06 14.40
N TRP A 45 6.35 3.26 14.00
CA TRP A 45 5.78 3.22 12.65
C TRP A 45 4.27 3.50 12.69
N PRO A 46 3.85 4.78 12.79
CA PRO A 46 2.48 5.19 12.54
C PRO A 46 2.16 5.10 11.03
N GLY A 47 1.13 4.35 10.67
CA GLY A 47 0.69 4.16 9.28
C GLY A 47 -0.74 4.61 9.05
N VAL A 48 -0.97 5.30 7.94
CA VAL A 48 -2.29 5.52 7.32
C VAL A 48 -2.16 5.10 5.85
N TRP A 49 -2.80 4.01 5.50
CA TRP A 49 -2.64 3.40 4.19
C TRP A 49 -3.91 2.68 3.77
N THR A 50 -3.91 2.23 2.52
CA THR A 50 -5.03 1.53 1.91
C THR A 50 -4.57 0.20 1.35
N LEU A 51 -5.46 -0.79 1.36
CA LEU A 51 -5.19 -2.13 0.86
C LEU A 51 -6.39 -2.67 0.07
N GLY A 52 -6.15 -3.24 -1.11
CA GLY A 52 -7.19 -3.89 -1.91
C GLY A 52 -7.94 -4.96 -1.12
N ASN A 53 -9.27 -4.98 -1.20
CA ASN A 53 -10.15 -5.71 -0.26
C ASN A 53 -9.97 -7.24 -0.28
N LEU A 54 -9.37 -7.80 -1.34
CA LEU A 54 -9.02 -9.22 -1.41
C LEU A 54 -7.89 -9.62 -0.44
N ALA A 55 -7.12 -8.66 0.08
CA ALA A 55 -6.17 -8.85 1.16
C ALA A 55 -6.67 -8.21 2.46
N ARG A 56 -6.28 -8.81 3.60
CA ARG A 56 -6.60 -8.30 4.93
C ARG A 56 -5.33 -8.09 5.75
N ALA A 57 -5.13 -6.86 6.21
CA ALA A 57 -4.00 -6.53 7.07
C ALA A 57 -3.99 -7.42 8.34
N GLY A 58 -2.80 -7.94 8.66
CA GLY A 58 -2.58 -8.87 9.78
C GLY A 58 -2.99 -10.33 9.52
N HIS A 59 -3.40 -10.70 8.29
CA HIS A 59 -3.76 -12.06 7.92
C HIS A 59 -2.92 -12.52 6.71
N GLY A 60 -1.75 -13.10 6.98
CA GLY A 60 -0.71 -13.38 5.98
C GLY A 60 -1.17 -14.29 4.84
N ALA A 61 -2.02 -15.28 5.12
CA ALA A 61 -2.59 -16.15 4.09
C ALA A 61 -3.34 -15.35 3.00
N THR A 62 -4.00 -14.25 3.36
CA THR A 62 -4.78 -13.44 2.40
C THR A 62 -3.90 -12.59 1.49
N THR A 63 -2.69 -12.24 1.94
CA THR A 63 -1.71 -11.45 1.17
C THR A 63 -0.87 -12.32 0.24
N ASP A 64 -0.81 -13.63 0.47
CA ASP A 64 -0.02 -14.60 -0.29
C ASP A 64 -0.46 -14.64 -1.77
N GLY A 65 0.40 -14.15 -2.65
CA GLY A 65 0.14 -13.98 -4.08
C GLY A 65 -0.92 -12.93 -4.43
N ILE A 66 -1.31 -12.07 -3.49
CA ILE A 66 -2.28 -10.99 -3.68
C ILE A 66 -1.59 -9.64 -3.52
N TRP A 67 -0.86 -9.44 -2.44
CA TRP A 67 -0.10 -8.22 -2.19
C TRP A 67 1.29 -8.32 -2.86
N PRO A 68 1.83 -7.23 -3.44
CA PRO A 68 1.21 -5.93 -3.72
C PRO A 68 0.74 -5.81 -5.19
N TYR A 69 0.15 -6.87 -5.75
CA TYR A 69 -0.16 -6.90 -7.18
C TYR A 69 -1.23 -5.87 -7.58
N SER A 70 -0.92 -5.09 -8.62
CA SER A 70 -1.85 -4.24 -9.36
C SER A 70 -1.67 -4.47 -10.85
N TYR A 71 -2.12 -5.64 -11.32
CA TYR A 71 -1.71 -6.16 -12.62
C TYR A 71 -2.81 -6.97 -13.30
N ASP A 72 -3.14 -6.57 -14.52
CA ASP A 72 -4.19 -7.18 -15.36
C ASP A 72 -3.64 -7.55 -16.75
N SER A 73 -2.49 -8.22 -16.75
CA SER A 73 -1.83 -8.74 -17.95
C SER A 73 -1.51 -10.23 -17.78
N CYS A 74 -1.40 -10.94 -18.91
CA CYS A 74 -1.07 -12.36 -18.93
C CYS A 74 0.31 -12.59 -19.55
N ASP A 75 1.34 -12.52 -18.71
CA ASP A 75 2.75 -12.71 -19.08
C ASP A 75 3.56 -13.22 -17.88
N ILE A 76 4.89 -13.21 -17.96
CA ILE A 76 5.74 -13.78 -16.90
C ILE A 76 5.59 -13.06 -15.56
N GLY A 77 5.06 -11.83 -15.52
CA GLY A 77 4.86 -11.06 -14.29
C GLY A 77 3.97 -11.76 -13.27
N VAL A 78 3.08 -12.65 -13.71
CA VAL A 78 2.15 -13.39 -12.85
C VAL A 78 2.76 -14.66 -12.24
N THR A 79 3.94 -15.07 -12.70
CA THR A 79 4.60 -16.30 -12.26
C THR A 79 5.38 -16.10 -10.95
N ALA A 80 5.64 -17.20 -10.24
CA ALA A 80 6.52 -17.19 -9.07
C ALA A 80 7.87 -16.55 -9.39
N ASN A 81 8.30 -15.62 -8.55
CA ASN A 81 9.52 -14.83 -8.69
C ASN A 81 9.63 -14.09 -10.04
N GLN A 82 8.53 -13.84 -10.76
CA GLN A 82 8.56 -13.37 -12.16
C GLN A 82 9.43 -14.25 -13.07
N SER A 83 9.44 -15.56 -12.84
CA SER A 83 10.29 -16.55 -13.53
C SER A 83 11.80 -16.26 -13.43
N SER A 84 12.22 -15.50 -12.42
CA SER A 84 13.61 -15.09 -12.20
C SER A 84 13.97 -15.17 -10.72
N THR A 85 15.01 -15.91 -10.37
CA THR A 85 15.47 -16.02 -8.97
C THR A 85 15.99 -14.72 -8.37
N GLN A 86 16.12 -13.65 -9.17
CA GLN A 86 16.64 -12.36 -8.75
C GLN A 86 15.57 -11.25 -8.76
N ALA A 87 14.40 -11.48 -9.36
CA ALA A 87 13.42 -10.42 -9.55
C ALA A 87 12.57 -10.20 -8.29
N SER A 88 11.91 -11.24 -7.78
CA SER A 88 11.07 -11.15 -6.58
C SER A 88 11.05 -12.46 -5.81
N PHE A 89 10.57 -12.43 -4.56
CA PHE A 89 10.27 -13.59 -3.72
C PHE A 89 8.74 -13.81 -3.62
N LEU A 90 7.98 -13.15 -4.49
CA LEU A 90 6.53 -13.31 -4.56
C LEU A 90 6.19 -14.68 -5.16
N PRO A 91 5.16 -15.37 -4.64
CA PRO A 91 4.76 -16.70 -5.12
C PRO A 91 4.12 -16.68 -6.52
N GLY A 92 4.00 -15.51 -7.14
CA GLY A 92 3.20 -15.26 -8.32
C GLY A 92 1.85 -14.62 -7.97
N GLN A 93 1.22 -13.99 -8.95
CA GLN A 93 -0.11 -13.41 -8.78
C GLN A 93 -1.13 -14.54 -8.75
N ARG A 94 -1.70 -14.79 -7.58
CA ARG A 94 -2.65 -15.88 -7.32
C ARG A 94 -3.91 -15.73 -8.15
N LEU A 95 -4.43 -14.50 -8.21
CA LEU A 95 -5.64 -14.16 -8.96
C LEU A 95 -5.26 -13.41 -10.23
N ASN A 96 -4.52 -14.07 -11.11
CA ASN A 96 -4.03 -13.45 -12.34
C ASN A 96 -5.01 -13.57 -13.51
N LYS A 97 -4.82 -12.70 -14.52
CA LYS A 97 -5.65 -12.64 -15.72
C LYS A 97 -5.71 -13.96 -16.49
N CYS A 98 -4.65 -14.77 -16.43
CA CYS A 98 -4.54 -16.01 -17.21
C CYS A 98 -5.40 -17.16 -16.65
N VAL A 99 -6.09 -16.97 -15.52
CA VAL A 99 -7.01 -17.95 -14.95
C VAL A 99 -8.33 -17.91 -15.72
N CYS A 100 -8.59 -18.95 -16.53
CA CYS A 100 -9.82 -19.07 -17.33
C CYS A 100 -10.96 -19.79 -16.61
N SER A 101 -10.64 -20.63 -15.64
CA SER A 101 -11.61 -21.37 -14.83
C SER A 101 -10.98 -21.75 -13.51
N GLY A 102 -11.78 -21.84 -12.45
CA GLY A 102 -11.31 -22.27 -11.13
C GLY A 102 -11.56 -21.22 -10.05
N ASP A 103 -10.75 -21.27 -9.00
CA ASP A 103 -10.85 -20.39 -7.83
C ASP A 103 -10.40 -18.95 -8.17
N HIS A 104 -11.33 -18.14 -8.67
CA HIS A 104 -11.09 -16.76 -9.04
C HIS A 104 -12.39 -15.94 -8.99
N PRO A 105 -12.40 -14.71 -8.41
CA PRO A 105 -13.64 -13.93 -8.23
C PRO A 105 -14.32 -13.52 -9.54
N ASN A 106 -13.53 -13.26 -10.57
CA ASN A 106 -13.98 -12.85 -11.91
C ASN A 106 -12.93 -13.24 -12.97
N PRO A 107 -12.91 -14.51 -13.43
CA PRO A 107 -11.91 -15.02 -14.39
C PRO A 107 -11.69 -14.10 -15.60
N GLY A 108 -10.45 -14.02 -16.09
CA GLY A 108 -10.06 -13.15 -17.21
C GLY A 108 -9.72 -11.70 -16.85
N ILE A 109 -9.77 -11.35 -15.55
CA ILE A 109 -9.34 -10.05 -15.02
C ILE A 109 -8.29 -10.31 -13.94
N GLY A 110 -7.10 -9.74 -14.05
CA GLY A 110 -6.09 -9.82 -13.00
C GLY A 110 -6.48 -9.00 -11.78
N ARG A 111 -6.39 -9.62 -10.60
CA ARG A 111 -6.79 -9.09 -9.29
C ARG A 111 -5.64 -9.13 -8.30
N GLY A 112 -5.71 -8.30 -7.27
CA GLY A 112 -4.66 -8.24 -6.26
C GLY A 112 -5.03 -7.46 -5.02
N GLY A 113 -4.00 -7.16 -4.21
CA GLY A 113 -4.08 -6.36 -3.00
C GLY A 113 -3.07 -5.23 -3.09
N PRO A 114 -3.27 -4.26 -4.00
CA PRO A 114 -2.41 -3.09 -4.09
C PRO A 114 -2.43 -2.31 -2.78
N GLU A 115 -1.33 -1.64 -2.48
CA GLU A 115 -1.15 -0.82 -1.30
C GLU A 115 -0.76 0.61 -1.70
N LEU A 116 -1.51 1.58 -1.17
CA LEU A 116 -1.18 3.00 -1.29
C LEU A 116 -1.13 3.62 0.11
N ASP A 117 0.01 4.23 0.42
CA ASP A 117 0.31 4.81 1.72
C ASP A 117 0.07 6.32 1.68
N VAL A 118 -0.91 6.79 2.46
CA VAL A 118 -1.13 8.24 2.64
C VAL A 118 0.02 8.82 3.46
N LEU A 119 0.42 8.08 4.51
CA LEU A 119 1.64 8.35 5.26
C LEU A 119 2.14 7.08 5.97
N GLU A 120 3.46 6.92 6.00
CA GLU A 120 4.16 6.10 6.98
C GLU A 120 5.17 6.99 7.70
N GLY A 121 4.91 7.28 8.98
CA GLY A 121 5.76 8.16 9.75
C GLY A 121 7.03 7.47 10.23
N ALA A 122 8.15 8.20 10.16
CA ALA A 122 9.42 7.83 10.72
C ALA A 122 9.96 8.97 11.58
N ALA A 123 10.80 8.63 12.56
CA ALA A 123 11.58 9.64 13.25
C ALA A 123 12.63 10.25 12.32
N SER A 124 13.37 11.24 12.83
CA SER A 124 14.45 11.83 12.06
C SER A 124 15.55 10.84 11.72
N ASP A 125 15.97 10.86 10.46
CA ASP A 125 17.05 10.04 9.90
C ASP A 125 18.18 10.90 9.29
N GLY A 126 18.21 12.19 9.66
CA GLY A 126 19.20 13.15 9.18
C GLY A 126 18.88 13.79 7.83
N ARG A 127 17.93 13.27 7.05
CA ARG A 127 17.55 13.86 5.74
C ARG A 127 16.88 15.23 5.88
N PHE A 128 16.29 15.52 7.04
CA PHE A 128 15.48 16.72 7.28
C PHE A 128 15.92 17.51 8.52
N ARG A 129 17.24 17.68 8.75
CA ARG A 129 17.78 18.53 9.84
C ARG A 129 17.18 18.21 11.23
N ASN A 130 17.16 16.94 11.60
CA ASN A 130 16.61 16.44 12.87
C ASN A 130 15.08 16.56 13.02
N GLN A 131 14.34 16.76 11.92
CA GLN A 131 12.88 16.65 11.89
C GLN A 131 12.44 15.22 11.59
N GLY A 132 11.25 14.85 12.06
CA GLY A 132 10.59 13.62 11.66
C GLY A 132 10.26 13.63 10.17
N SER A 133 9.79 12.50 9.64
CA SER A 133 9.42 12.41 8.23
C SER A 133 8.22 11.50 8.01
N VAL A 134 7.59 11.61 6.85
CA VAL A 134 6.58 10.68 6.39
C VAL A 134 6.92 10.18 4.99
N SER A 135 6.83 8.87 4.77
CA SER A 135 6.83 8.26 3.43
C SER A 135 5.42 8.32 2.83
N GLN A 136 5.35 8.61 1.54
CA GLN A 136 4.15 8.55 0.70
C GLN A 136 4.47 7.61 -0.45
N SER A 137 3.75 6.50 -0.57
CA SER A 137 4.18 5.37 -1.40
C SER A 137 3.05 4.65 -2.10
N ALA A 138 3.41 4.04 -3.22
CA ALA A 138 2.67 2.94 -3.81
C ALA A 138 3.57 1.69 -3.81
N GLN A 139 3.06 0.57 -3.30
CA GLN A 139 3.72 -0.73 -3.39
C GLN A 139 3.26 -1.42 -4.67
N ILE A 140 4.20 -1.93 -5.46
CA ILE A 140 3.98 -2.37 -6.83
C ILE A 140 4.49 -3.81 -7.00
N ALA A 141 3.65 -4.65 -7.59
CA ALA A 141 4.03 -5.88 -8.25
C ALA A 141 3.25 -6.03 -9.56
N PRO A 142 3.84 -6.63 -10.61
CA PRO A 142 5.22 -7.10 -10.73
C PRO A 142 6.28 -5.99 -10.74
N PHE A 143 7.55 -6.36 -10.59
CA PHE A 143 8.68 -5.43 -10.45
C PHE A 143 9.36 -5.14 -11.79
N ASP A 144 9.89 -3.93 -11.90
CA ASP A 144 10.91 -3.51 -12.84
C ASP A 144 12.22 -4.25 -12.60
N ALA A 145 13.01 -4.40 -13.66
CA ALA A 145 14.40 -4.84 -13.51
C ALA A 145 15.14 -3.87 -12.57
N ASN A 146 15.81 -4.41 -11.56
CA ASN A 146 16.53 -3.67 -10.50
C ASN A 146 15.68 -2.68 -9.68
N LEU A 147 14.34 -2.77 -9.72
CA LEU A 147 13.44 -1.80 -9.06
C LEU A 147 13.60 -0.36 -9.62
N ASP A 148 14.06 -0.25 -10.87
CA ASP A 148 14.36 1.03 -11.51
C ASP A 148 13.09 1.71 -12.07
N VAL A 149 12.38 2.40 -11.18
CA VAL A 149 11.24 3.25 -11.53
C VAL A 149 11.69 4.38 -12.46
N LYS A 150 10.90 4.68 -13.50
CA LYS A 150 11.19 5.77 -14.45
C LYS A 150 11.09 7.14 -13.78
N ALA A 151 12.22 7.66 -13.29
CA ALA A 151 12.28 8.95 -12.60
C ALA A 151 11.67 10.12 -13.40
N SER A 152 11.74 10.09 -14.73
CA SER A 152 11.15 11.11 -15.62
C SER A 152 9.62 11.14 -15.60
N ALA A 153 8.97 10.07 -15.13
CA ALA A 153 7.52 9.98 -14.99
C ALA A 153 7.01 10.35 -13.60
N LEU A 154 7.93 10.67 -12.68
CA LEU A 154 7.62 11.11 -11.32
C LEU A 154 7.49 12.64 -11.27
N THR A 155 6.45 13.14 -10.62
CA THR A 155 6.31 14.57 -10.35
C THR A 155 6.58 14.82 -8.87
N LEU A 156 7.57 15.68 -8.59
CA LEU A 156 7.93 16.09 -7.23
C LEU A 156 7.77 17.60 -7.08
N GLN A 157 7.04 18.03 -6.05
CA GLN A 157 7.00 19.42 -5.64
C GLN A 157 8.20 19.73 -4.74
N THR A 158 9.07 20.62 -5.22
CA THR A 158 10.38 20.89 -4.60
C THR A 158 10.39 22.06 -3.61
N GLY A 159 9.28 22.79 -3.53
CA GLY A 159 9.09 23.90 -2.61
C GLY A 159 9.03 23.46 -1.14
N THR A 160 9.35 24.37 -0.22
CA THR A 160 9.15 24.16 1.22
C THR A 160 7.70 24.47 1.58
N ILE A 161 7.01 23.52 2.21
CA ILE A 161 5.60 23.66 2.60
C ILE A 161 5.55 24.13 4.06
N GLY A 162 5.70 25.43 4.30
CA GLY A 162 5.59 26.00 5.66
C GLY A 162 6.38 25.20 6.72
N LYS A 163 5.69 24.65 7.73
CA LYS A 163 6.26 23.78 8.77
C LYS A 163 6.42 22.30 8.35
N VAL A 164 5.92 21.90 7.19
CA VAL A 164 6.04 20.54 6.63
C VAL A 164 7.28 20.38 5.73
N GLY A 165 8.29 21.25 5.87
CA GLY A 165 9.58 21.05 5.23
C GLY A 165 9.55 20.82 3.71
N LYS A 166 10.50 20.04 3.21
CA LYS A 166 10.68 19.72 1.78
C LYS A 166 10.30 18.26 1.53
N THR A 167 9.85 17.95 0.32
CA THR A 167 9.69 16.58 -0.17
C THR A 167 10.88 16.19 -1.07
N ILE A 168 11.38 14.97 -0.91
CA ILE A 168 12.43 14.37 -1.74
C ILE A 168 11.99 12.99 -2.21
N ILE A 169 12.46 12.53 -3.38
CA ILE A 169 12.28 11.14 -3.79
C ILE A 169 12.96 10.23 -2.76
N ASN A 170 12.29 9.15 -2.37
CA ASN A 170 12.85 8.20 -1.44
C ASN A 170 13.94 7.39 -2.14
N SER A 171 15.08 7.19 -1.49
CA SER A 171 16.14 6.33 -2.01
C SER A 171 15.82 4.84 -1.87
N TYR A 172 14.83 4.50 -1.04
CA TYR A 172 14.32 3.14 -0.95
C TYR A 172 13.37 2.84 -2.12
N GLN A 173 13.72 1.86 -2.93
CA GLN A 173 12.99 1.45 -4.14
C GLN A 173 12.22 0.13 -3.94
N GLY A 174 12.25 -0.45 -2.75
CA GLY A 174 11.61 -1.73 -2.45
C GLY A 174 12.58 -2.79 -1.92
N GLY A 175 12.11 -4.04 -1.92
CA GLY A 175 12.83 -5.21 -1.45
C GLY A 175 12.37 -6.47 -2.18
N VAL A 176 12.62 -7.63 -1.61
CA VAL A 176 12.31 -8.90 -2.27
C VAL A 176 10.81 -9.16 -2.43
N TYR A 177 9.94 -8.48 -1.66
CA TYR A 177 8.50 -8.68 -1.68
C TYR A 177 7.70 -7.55 -2.34
N GLN A 178 8.36 -6.44 -2.70
CA GLN A 178 7.69 -5.29 -3.30
C GLN A 178 8.69 -4.38 -4.01
N GLU A 179 8.26 -3.77 -5.11
CA GLU A 179 8.82 -2.52 -5.58
C GLU A 179 8.06 -1.36 -4.93
N ALA A 180 8.76 -0.30 -4.55
CA ALA A 180 8.16 0.87 -3.91
C ALA A 180 8.44 2.13 -4.73
N VAL A 181 7.37 2.80 -5.17
CA VAL A 181 7.47 4.14 -5.77
C VAL A 181 7.08 5.15 -4.71
N SER A 182 8.06 5.91 -4.20
CA SER A 182 7.83 6.71 -3.00
C SER A 182 8.60 8.02 -2.91
N ALA A 183 8.06 8.94 -2.12
CA ALA A 183 8.68 10.18 -1.73
C ALA A 183 8.57 10.37 -0.21
N VAL A 184 9.50 11.14 0.35
CA VAL A 184 9.55 11.43 1.77
C VAL A 184 9.44 12.92 2.01
N THR A 185 8.52 13.31 2.89
CA THR A 185 8.32 14.70 3.32
C THR A 185 8.78 14.86 4.76
N GLY A 186 9.65 15.83 5.02
CA GLY A 186 10.03 16.20 6.40
C GLY A 186 8.87 16.86 7.13
N VAL A 187 8.66 16.56 8.41
CA VAL A 187 7.55 17.12 9.19
C VAL A 187 8.05 17.70 10.51
N ASP A 188 7.62 18.92 10.83
CA ASP A 188 8.02 19.61 12.05
C ASP A 188 7.52 18.90 13.32
N ALA A 189 8.33 18.95 14.38
CA ALA A 189 8.07 18.29 15.66
C ALA A 189 6.78 18.78 16.34
N THR A 190 6.26 19.95 15.98
CA THR A 190 4.99 20.47 16.51
C THR A 190 3.76 19.64 16.13
N PHE A 191 3.89 18.69 15.19
CA PHE A 191 2.82 17.77 14.80
C PHE A 191 2.90 16.40 15.50
N PHE A 192 3.76 16.27 16.52
CA PHE A 192 3.97 15.03 17.26
C PHE A 192 3.43 15.09 18.69
N GLY A 193 3.16 13.93 19.28
CA GLY A 193 2.86 13.78 20.71
C GLY A 193 1.55 14.45 21.15
N GLY A 194 0.61 14.70 20.23
CA GLY A 194 -0.62 15.42 20.53
C GLY A 194 -0.47 16.94 20.63
N LEU A 195 0.70 17.50 20.31
CA LEU A 195 0.96 18.95 20.38
C LEU A 195 0.26 19.74 19.26
N GLY A 196 0.01 19.09 18.14
CA GLY A 196 -0.58 19.69 16.95
C GLY A 196 -0.94 18.62 15.93
N PHE A 197 -1.81 18.99 14.99
CA PHE A 197 -2.29 18.12 13.94
C PHE A 197 -1.87 18.64 12.57
N GLN A 198 -1.65 17.72 11.65
CA GLN A 198 -1.34 18.00 10.27
C GLN A 198 -2.22 17.16 9.35
N THR A 199 -2.79 17.81 8.33
CA THR A 199 -3.52 17.14 7.26
C THR A 199 -2.56 16.51 6.25
N PHE A 200 -2.87 15.27 5.88
CA PHE A 200 -2.25 14.51 4.80
C PHE A 200 -3.38 13.98 3.91
N ALA A 201 -3.17 13.98 2.60
CA ALA A 201 -4.15 13.39 1.70
C ALA A 201 -3.49 12.67 0.53
N MET A 202 -4.24 11.71 0.02
CA MET A 202 -3.96 11.00 -1.22
C MET A 202 -5.19 11.09 -2.10
N GLU A 203 -5.03 11.62 -3.30
CA GLU A 203 -5.99 11.51 -4.39
C GLU A 203 -5.53 10.43 -5.35
N TYR A 204 -6.43 9.54 -5.79
CA TYR A 204 -6.11 8.65 -6.89
C TYR A 204 -7.25 8.48 -7.90
N LEU A 205 -6.85 8.31 -9.15
CA LEU A 205 -7.68 7.93 -10.27
C LEU A 205 -7.24 6.54 -10.73
N PRO A 206 -8.12 5.52 -10.64
CA PRO A 206 -7.84 4.19 -11.18
C PRO A 206 -7.53 4.23 -12.67
N THR A 207 -6.59 3.41 -13.12
CA THR A 207 -6.27 3.27 -14.55
C THR A 207 -7.53 2.91 -15.34
N GLY A 208 -7.78 3.63 -16.43
CA GLY A 208 -8.90 3.37 -17.34
C GLY A 208 -10.27 3.82 -16.82
N GLN A 209 -10.38 4.41 -15.62
CA GLN A 209 -11.67 4.94 -15.13
C GLN A 209 -12.15 6.14 -15.96
N VAL A 210 -11.22 6.95 -16.48
CA VAL A 210 -11.50 8.05 -17.40
C VAL A 210 -10.77 7.78 -18.73
N PRO A 211 -11.47 7.52 -19.84
CA PRO A 211 -10.83 7.07 -21.09
C PRO A 211 -9.78 8.02 -21.68
N SER A 212 -9.88 9.32 -21.39
CA SER A 212 -9.00 10.36 -21.91
C SER A 212 -7.87 10.75 -20.94
N GLN A 213 -7.68 10.01 -19.84
CA GLN A 213 -6.76 10.40 -18.78
C GLN A 213 -6.08 9.17 -18.17
N ASP A 214 -4.76 9.24 -18.05
CA ASP A 214 -3.98 8.24 -17.32
C ASP A 214 -4.42 8.18 -15.84
N GLY A 215 -4.43 6.97 -15.29
CA GLY A 215 -4.52 6.76 -13.86
C GLY A 215 -3.37 7.47 -13.14
N TYR A 216 -3.63 7.94 -11.92
CA TYR A 216 -2.62 8.61 -11.10
C TYR A 216 -2.87 8.45 -9.61
N VAL A 217 -1.82 8.66 -8.83
CA VAL A 217 -1.90 8.92 -7.39
C VAL A 217 -1.14 10.20 -7.11
N GLN A 218 -1.77 11.14 -6.39
CA GLN A 218 -1.18 12.40 -5.97
C GLN A 218 -1.32 12.55 -4.47
N TRP A 219 -0.20 12.81 -3.81
CA TRP A 219 -0.14 13.08 -2.39
C TRP A 219 -0.06 14.57 -2.12
N SER A 220 -0.59 14.97 -0.97
CA SER A 220 -0.51 16.33 -0.47
C SER A 220 -0.38 16.36 1.04
N VAL A 221 0.27 17.42 1.53
CA VAL A 221 0.42 17.69 2.96
C VAL A 221 0.14 19.18 3.18
N ALA A 222 -0.63 19.51 4.22
CA ALA A 222 -1.12 20.87 4.47
C ALA A 222 -1.86 21.49 3.27
N GLY A 223 -2.58 20.67 2.50
CA GLY A 223 -3.29 21.10 1.29
C GLY A 223 -2.36 21.48 0.12
N GLN A 224 -1.07 21.18 0.19
CA GLN A 224 -0.11 21.40 -0.89
C GLN A 224 0.35 20.07 -1.46
N ASN A 225 0.32 19.92 -2.78
CA ASN A 225 0.79 18.71 -3.45
C ASN A 225 2.28 18.47 -3.15
N THR A 226 2.66 17.21 -2.97
CA THR A 226 4.04 16.81 -2.65
C THR A 226 4.63 15.92 -3.74
N PHE A 227 3.92 14.87 -4.10
CA PHE A 227 4.39 13.82 -4.98
C PHE A 227 3.24 13.33 -5.85
N LYS A 228 3.53 12.95 -7.09
CA LYS A 228 2.54 12.34 -7.98
C LYS A 228 3.21 11.30 -8.88
N ILE A 229 2.51 10.19 -9.06
CA ILE A 229 2.82 9.13 -10.02
C ILE A 229 1.61 8.91 -10.93
N ASN A 230 1.85 8.42 -12.14
CA ASN A 230 0.81 8.03 -13.08
C ASN A 230 1.13 6.66 -13.70
N ASP A 231 0.26 6.16 -14.58
CA ASP A 231 0.46 4.89 -15.29
C ASP A 231 1.86 4.77 -15.91
N SER A 232 2.41 5.85 -16.46
CA SER A 232 3.73 5.81 -17.11
C SER A 232 4.90 5.60 -16.14
N ALA A 233 4.74 5.95 -14.86
CA ALA A 233 5.74 5.71 -13.82
C ALA A 233 5.91 4.22 -13.52
N ILE A 234 4.83 3.44 -13.68
CA ILE A 234 4.78 1.99 -13.48
C ILE A 234 4.43 1.26 -14.79
N GLY A 235 4.92 1.81 -15.91
CA GLY A 235 4.65 1.31 -17.25
C GLY A 235 5.29 -0.04 -17.58
N PRO A 236 5.16 -0.54 -18.81
CA PRO A 236 5.83 -1.76 -19.24
C PRO A 236 7.35 -1.64 -19.09
N ASN A 237 7.98 -2.76 -18.75
CA ASN A 237 9.42 -2.91 -18.63
C ASN A 237 9.90 -4.14 -19.41
N PRO A 238 10.50 -3.94 -20.59
CA PRO A 238 11.02 -5.03 -21.40
C PRO A 238 12.15 -5.84 -20.75
N ALA A 239 12.92 -5.24 -19.84
CA ALA A 239 14.05 -5.92 -19.19
C ALA A 239 13.56 -6.96 -18.18
N SER A 240 12.49 -6.67 -17.43
CA SER A 240 11.79 -7.66 -16.59
C SER A 240 10.63 -8.37 -17.30
N GLN A 241 10.39 -8.06 -18.58
CA GLN A 241 9.33 -8.61 -19.43
C GLN A 241 7.92 -8.51 -18.82
N VAL A 242 7.68 -7.40 -18.10
CA VAL A 242 6.36 -7.10 -17.52
C VAL A 242 5.66 -6.04 -18.34
N SER A 243 4.36 -6.23 -18.52
CA SER A 243 3.44 -5.30 -19.15
C SER A 243 3.09 -4.13 -18.21
N GLN A 244 2.12 -3.31 -18.62
CA GLN A 244 1.62 -2.17 -17.86
C GLN A 244 1.06 -2.62 -16.50
N ARG A 245 1.61 -2.07 -15.40
CA ARG A 245 0.97 -2.13 -14.07
C ARG A 245 -0.07 -1.03 -13.95
N LEU A 246 -1.00 -1.15 -13.02
CA LEU A 246 -2.14 -0.24 -12.93
C LEU A 246 -2.08 0.59 -11.65
N ILE A 247 -2.49 1.85 -11.74
CA ILE A 247 -3.03 2.53 -10.56
C ILE A 247 -4.32 1.82 -10.17
N SER A 248 -4.38 1.39 -8.91
CA SER A 248 -5.35 0.40 -8.42
C SER A 248 -6.78 0.64 -8.91
N ARG A 249 -7.37 -0.44 -9.45
CA ARG A 249 -8.80 -0.56 -9.76
C ARG A 249 -9.57 -1.33 -8.68
N GLU A 250 -8.87 -1.87 -7.68
CA GLU A 250 -9.48 -2.64 -6.60
C GLU A 250 -10.33 -1.73 -5.69
N PRO A 251 -11.41 -2.24 -5.07
CA PRO A 251 -12.01 -1.58 -3.92
C PRO A 251 -11.00 -1.60 -2.76
N MET A 252 -10.62 -0.41 -2.28
CA MET A 252 -9.57 -0.25 -1.29
C MET A 252 -10.17 -0.08 0.11
N SER A 253 -9.69 -0.89 1.06
CA SER A 253 -9.96 -0.73 2.49
C SER A 253 -8.92 0.20 3.13
N ILE A 254 -9.26 0.82 4.26
CA ILE A 254 -8.41 1.73 5.01
C ILE A 254 -7.78 0.98 6.18
N VAL A 255 -6.50 1.24 6.43
CA VAL A 255 -5.76 0.74 7.60
C VAL A 255 -5.07 1.90 8.31
N LEU A 256 -5.28 1.98 9.62
CA LEU A 256 -4.69 2.96 10.53
C LEU A 256 -3.98 2.17 11.64
N ASN A 257 -2.66 2.26 11.74
CA ASN A 257 -1.92 1.49 12.73
C ASN A 257 -0.83 2.29 13.42
N LEU A 258 -0.42 1.78 14.58
CA LEU A 258 0.83 2.16 15.21
C LEU A 258 1.65 0.89 15.46
N GLY A 259 2.66 0.66 14.64
CA GLY A 259 3.60 -0.44 14.75
C GLY A 259 4.98 -0.01 15.22
N MET A 260 5.88 -1.00 15.22
CA MET A 260 7.32 -0.87 15.44
C MET A 260 7.96 -2.04 14.69
N SER A 261 8.97 -1.76 13.88
CA SER A 261 9.72 -2.78 13.16
C SER A 261 11.14 -2.29 12.88
N ASP A 262 12.14 -3.11 13.21
CA ASP A 262 13.53 -2.83 12.88
C ASP A 262 13.79 -2.88 11.35
N SER A 263 12.86 -3.48 10.57
CA SER A 263 12.91 -3.41 9.10
C SER A 263 12.53 -2.02 8.56
N PHE A 264 11.84 -1.21 9.35
CA PHE A 264 11.42 0.14 8.98
C PHE A 264 12.35 1.18 9.60
N SER A 265 12.56 1.10 10.91
CA SER A 265 13.52 1.94 11.64
C SER A 265 13.99 1.22 12.90
N VAL A 266 15.30 1.17 13.14
CA VAL A 266 15.86 0.59 14.36
C VAL A 266 15.26 1.29 15.59
N ALA A 267 14.70 0.51 16.52
CA ALA A 267 14.03 1.07 17.68
C ALA A 267 15.00 1.54 18.78
N ASP A 268 14.92 2.81 19.13
CA ASP A 268 15.66 3.40 20.26
C ASP A 268 14.88 3.19 21.56
N PHE A 269 14.90 1.96 22.07
CA PHE A 269 14.19 1.59 23.29
C PHE A 269 14.66 2.34 24.54
N ALA A 270 15.86 2.92 24.53
CA ALA A 270 16.40 3.70 25.65
C ALA A 270 15.71 5.06 25.77
N ASN A 271 15.38 5.69 24.63
CA ASN A 271 14.77 7.02 24.60
C ASN A 271 13.26 7.00 24.29
N LEU A 272 12.70 5.87 23.86
CA LEU A 272 11.25 5.74 23.67
C LEU A 272 10.48 5.77 25.00
N VAL A 273 9.68 6.82 25.19
CA VAL A 273 8.83 7.02 26.37
C VAL A 273 7.42 6.50 26.10
N PHE A 274 7.03 5.43 26.81
CA PHE A 274 5.69 4.82 26.69
C PHE A 274 4.76 5.26 27.84
N PRO A 275 3.43 5.32 27.62
CA PRO A 275 2.73 5.01 26.38
C PRO A 275 2.90 6.09 25.32
N VAL A 276 2.89 5.67 24.05
CA VAL A 276 2.82 6.57 22.89
C VAL A 276 1.47 6.44 22.21
N VAL A 277 0.91 7.54 21.74
CA VAL A 277 -0.42 7.61 21.13
C VAL A 277 -0.31 8.21 19.74
N PHE A 278 -0.90 7.55 18.75
CA PHE A 278 -1.10 8.10 17.42
C PHE A 278 -2.53 8.65 17.36
N HIS A 279 -2.67 9.97 17.25
CA HIS A 279 -3.98 10.62 17.29
C HIS A 279 -4.50 10.82 15.87
N ILE A 280 -5.74 10.41 15.65
CA ILE A 280 -6.47 10.61 14.40
C ILE A 280 -7.70 11.43 14.74
N ASP A 281 -7.78 12.65 14.22
CA ASP A 281 -8.92 13.54 14.42
C ASP A 281 -10.05 13.17 13.44
N PHE A 282 -9.71 13.07 12.15
CA PHE A 282 -10.65 12.58 11.15
C PHE A 282 -9.98 11.77 10.04
N VAL A 283 -10.82 10.97 9.38
CA VAL A 283 -10.59 10.39 8.06
C VAL A 283 -11.78 10.78 7.19
N ARG A 284 -11.54 11.34 6.01
CA ARG A 284 -12.56 11.77 5.07
C ARG A 284 -12.30 11.22 3.69
N ILE A 285 -13.37 10.75 3.03
CA ILE A 285 -13.34 10.27 1.67
C ILE A 285 -14.20 11.20 0.81
N TYR A 286 -13.63 11.66 -0.29
CA TYR A 286 -14.30 12.52 -1.27
C TYR A 286 -14.30 11.81 -2.63
N GLN A 287 -15.44 11.80 -3.30
CA GLN A 287 -15.57 11.23 -4.63
C GLN A 287 -16.18 12.24 -5.59
N HIS A 288 -15.77 12.14 -6.84
CA HIS A 288 -16.37 12.93 -7.90
C HIS A 288 -17.84 12.54 -8.08
N PRO A 289 -18.76 13.52 -8.30
CA PRO A 289 -20.19 13.26 -8.44
C PRO A 289 -20.55 12.21 -9.51
N ASP A 290 -19.75 12.15 -10.57
CA ASP A 290 -19.97 11.20 -11.67
C ASP A 290 -19.17 9.89 -11.55
N ARG A 291 -18.36 9.72 -10.49
CA ARG A 291 -17.48 8.54 -10.30
C ARG A 291 -17.52 8.06 -8.84
N HIS A 292 -18.73 7.82 -8.34
CA HIS A 292 -18.93 7.26 -7.01
C HIS A 292 -18.72 5.75 -7.00
N SER A 293 -17.87 5.27 -6.09
CA SER A 293 -17.68 3.86 -5.79
C SER A 293 -17.33 3.71 -4.31
N ILE A 294 -18.36 3.48 -3.49
CA ILE A 294 -18.25 3.22 -2.04
C ILE A 294 -18.84 1.83 -1.76
N THR A 295 -18.14 0.80 -2.24
CA THR A 295 -18.51 -0.60 -2.02
C THR A 295 -17.25 -1.44 -1.97
N CYS A 296 -17.27 -2.50 -1.18
CA CYS A 296 -16.22 -3.53 -1.18
C CYS A 296 -16.43 -4.57 -2.28
N ASP A 297 -17.58 -4.56 -2.95
CA ASP A 297 -17.98 -5.55 -3.95
C ASP A 297 -18.51 -4.88 -5.23
N PRO A 298 -17.68 -4.13 -5.97
CA PRO A 298 -18.08 -3.60 -7.28
C PRO A 298 -18.44 -4.75 -8.25
N PRO A 299 -19.46 -4.59 -9.13
CA PRO A 299 -19.86 -5.65 -10.06
C PRO A 299 -18.74 -6.14 -11.00
N ASP A 300 -17.82 -5.26 -11.39
CA ASP A 300 -16.68 -5.58 -12.26
C ASP A 300 -15.44 -6.06 -11.48
N MET A 301 -15.41 -5.85 -10.16
CA MET A 301 -14.32 -6.23 -9.25
C MET A 301 -14.85 -6.91 -7.97
N PRO A 302 -15.64 -8.00 -8.08
CA PRO A 302 -16.27 -8.63 -6.92
C PRO A 302 -15.23 -9.19 -5.94
N THR A 303 -15.57 -9.16 -4.66
CA THR A 303 -14.74 -9.71 -3.57
C THR A 303 -15.55 -10.48 -2.52
N SER A 304 -16.84 -10.20 -2.34
CA SER A 304 -17.62 -10.72 -1.21
C SER A 304 -17.73 -12.23 -1.22
N GLN A 305 -18.14 -12.82 -2.35
CA GLN A 305 -18.29 -14.27 -2.46
C GLN A 305 -16.93 -14.97 -2.30
N TYR A 306 -15.89 -14.42 -2.93
CA TYR A 306 -14.53 -14.95 -2.84
C TYR A 306 -14.04 -15.00 -1.39
N ILE A 307 -14.25 -13.92 -0.62
CA ILE A 307 -13.89 -13.86 0.80
C ILE A 307 -14.68 -14.88 1.62
N GLN A 308 -15.98 -15.05 1.32
CA GLN A 308 -16.83 -16.02 2.03
C GLN A 308 -16.39 -17.47 1.77
N ASP A 309 -16.10 -17.82 0.53
CA ASP A 309 -15.64 -19.16 0.15
C ASP A 309 -14.28 -19.51 0.78
N HIS A 310 -13.50 -18.48 1.12
CA HIS A 310 -12.15 -18.62 1.69
C HIS A 310 -12.02 -18.13 3.14
N TYR A 311 -13.14 -18.11 3.88
CA TYR A 311 -13.25 -17.41 5.16
C TYR A 311 -12.15 -17.76 6.17
N ASN A 312 -11.67 -19.00 6.19
CA ASN A 312 -10.60 -19.46 7.08
C ASN A 312 -9.31 -18.61 6.95
N ALA A 313 -8.91 -18.28 5.73
CA ALA A 313 -7.73 -17.43 5.48
C ALA A 313 -7.92 -16.03 6.07
N TYR A 314 -9.15 -15.52 6.05
CA TYR A 314 -9.48 -14.17 6.46
C TYR A 314 -9.72 -14.03 7.97
N VAL A 315 -9.89 -15.10 8.74
CA VAL A 315 -10.15 -15.00 10.20
C VAL A 315 -9.08 -15.59 11.09
N ASN A 316 -8.15 -16.35 10.53
CA ASN A 316 -7.07 -16.96 11.31
C ASN A 316 -5.73 -16.25 11.01
N PRO A 317 -5.26 -15.37 11.91
CA PRO A 317 -4.03 -14.60 11.70
C PRO A 317 -2.75 -15.46 11.81
N ASN A 318 -2.84 -16.71 12.30
CA ASN A 318 -1.68 -17.61 12.39
C ASN A 318 -1.36 -18.31 11.07
N LEU A 319 -2.23 -18.19 10.06
CA LEU A 319 -2.00 -18.73 8.73
C LEU A 319 -1.27 -17.68 7.90
N THR A 320 -0.09 -18.05 7.39
CA THR A 320 0.80 -17.15 6.67
C THR A 320 0.87 -17.42 5.18
N THR A 321 0.32 -18.54 4.69
CA THR A 321 0.25 -18.86 3.26
C THR A 321 -1.14 -19.37 2.87
N TRP A 322 -1.49 -19.26 1.59
CA TRP A 322 -2.77 -19.76 1.07
C TRP A 322 -2.94 -21.27 1.29
N ALA A 323 -1.84 -22.01 1.12
CA ALA A 323 -1.80 -23.45 1.37
C ALA A 323 -2.05 -23.81 2.85
N GLN A 324 -1.50 -23.04 3.80
CA GLN A 324 -1.79 -23.23 5.22
C GLN A 324 -3.27 -23.00 5.54
N ALA A 325 -3.97 -22.17 4.77
CA ALA A 325 -5.40 -21.98 4.88
C ALA A 325 -6.25 -23.09 4.25
N GLY A 326 -5.62 -24.08 3.62
CA GLY A 326 -6.29 -25.24 3.02
C GLY A 326 -6.67 -25.04 1.56
N TYR A 327 -6.09 -24.05 0.88
CA TYR A 327 -6.44 -23.67 -0.49
C TYR A 327 -5.23 -23.75 -1.42
N SER A 328 -5.47 -23.94 -2.71
CA SER A 328 -4.42 -23.97 -3.75
C SER A 328 -4.52 -22.75 -4.65
N PHE A 329 -3.42 -22.38 -5.31
CA PHE A 329 -3.47 -21.40 -6.38
C PHE A 329 -4.24 -22.01 -7.57
N PRO A 330 -5.07 -21.23 -8.29
CA PRO A 330 -5.77 -21.71 -9.47
C PRO A 330 -4.79 -22.02 -10.61
N ASP A 331 -5.12 -23.01 -11.43
CA ASP A 331 -4.37 -23.30 -12.65
C ASP A 331 -4.54 -22.17 -13.67
N TYR A 332 -3.47 -21.89 -14.42
CA TYR A 332 -3.47 -20.87 -15.48
C TYR A 332 -2.51 -21.21 -16.62
N SER A 333 -2.67 -20.54 -17.76
CA SER A 333 -1.81 -20.74 -18.93
C SER A 333 -1.36 -19.42 -19.53
N LEU A 334 -0.05 -19.25 -19.71
CA LEU A 334 0.52 -18.12 -20.44
C LEU A 334 0.39 -18.27 -21.98
N ARG A 335 -0.01 -19.45 -22.48
CA ARG A 335 -0.18 -19.68 -23.92
C ARG A 335 -1.29 -18.79 -24.47
N ASN A 336 -1.10 -18.27 -25.69
CA ASN A 336 -2.04 -17.36 -26.36
C ASN A 336 -2.48 -16.16 -25.52
N ALA A 337 -1.58 -15.62 -24.68
CA ALA A 337 -1.85 -14.47 -23.79
C ALA A 337 -3.08 -14.67 -22.88
N GLY A 338 -3.35 -15.91 -22.46
CA GLY A 338 -4.46 -16.21 -21.55
C GLY A 338 -5.84 -16.07 -22.21
N GLN A 339 -5.94 -16.21 -23.54
CA GLN A 339 -7.23 -16.32 -24.21
C GLN A 339 -8.00 -17.54 -23.68
N CYS A 340 -8.99 -17.22 -22.86
CA CYS A 340 -10.20 -18.01 -22.66
C CYS A 340 -11.13 -17.76 -23.87
#